data_AF-A0A7W5QB57-F1
#
_entry.id   AF-A0A7W5QB57-F1
#
_cell.length_a   1.000
_cell.length_b   1.000
_cell.length_c   1.000
_cell.angle_alpha   90.00
_cell.angle_beta   90.00
_cell.angle_gamma   90.00
#
_symmetry.space_group_name_H-M   'P 1'
#
loop_
_entity.id
_entity.type
_entity.pdbx_description
1 polymer ?
#
loop_
_entity_poly.entity_id
_entity_poly.type
_entity_poly.pdbx_seq_one_letter_code
_entity_poly.pdbx_strand_id
1 'polypeptide(L)'
;MAPRHRPDFTFDQATGVEHMADKELDRLLFDRIWALGAKAVQDNQISALAGATLRTPTLEEYQNSHGERMSDLIKVIKLGIAQLR
;
A
#
# COMPACT_ATOMS: atom_id res chain seq x y z
N MET A 1 -41.32 -11.80 -40.21
CA MET A 1 -40.01 -11.15 -40.06
C MET A 1 -40.10 -10.24 -38.84
N ALA A 2 -39.63 -10.68 -37.68
CA ALA A 2 -39.74 -9.93 -36.42
C ALA A 2 -38.41 -9.21 -36.12
N PRO A 3 -38.41 -7.94 -35.68
CA PRO A 3 -37.19 -7.23 -35.37
C PRO A 3 -36.61 -7.73 -34.03
N ARG A 4 -35.33 -8.13 -34.04
CA ARG A 4 -34.59 -8.50 -32.82
C ARG A 4 -34.25 -7.23 -32.03
N HIS A 5 -34.66 -7.25 -30.78
CA HIS A 5 -34.29 -6.35 -29.70
C HIS A 5 -32.75 -6.20 -29.62
N ARG A 6 -32.24 -4.96 -29.65
CA ARG A 6 -30.86 -4.67 -29.23
C ARG A 6 -30.86 -4.55 -27.70
N PRO A 7 -29.91 -5.16 -26.97
CA PRO A 7 -29.72 -4.80 -25.58
C PRO A 7 -29.01 -3.43 -25.50
N ASP A 8 -29.60 -2.52 -24.74
CA ASP A 8 -28.97 -1.30 -24.24
C ASP A 8 -27.75 -1.68 -23.38
N PHE A 9 -26.55 -1.33 -23.85
CA PHE A 9 -25.33 -1.39 -23.05
C PHE A 9 -25.37 -0.22 -22.04
N THR A 10 -26.07 -0.43 -20.93
CA THR A 10 -25.90 0.43 -19.74
C THR A 10 -24.56 0.07 -19.12
N PHE A 11 -23.57 0.97 -19.26
CA PHE A 11 -22.28 0.85 -18.62
C PHE A 11 -22.48 1.04 -17.11
N ASP A 12 -22.40 -0.06 -16.37
CA ASP A 12 -22.60 -0.11 -14.93
C ASP A 12 -21.51 0.71 -14.21
N GLN A 13 -21.92 1.79 -13.54
CA GLN A 13 -21.07 2.68 -12.74
C GLN A 13 -20.65 2.08 -11.39
N ALA A 14 -20.79 0.77 -11.13
CA ALA A 14 -20.38 0.18 -9.84
C ALA A 14 -18.85 0.09 -9.65
N THR A 15 -18.05 0.18 -10.71
CA THR A 15 -16.58 0.04 -10.62
C THR A 15 -15.86 1.21 -9.94
N GLY A 16 -16.54 2.33 -9.70
CA GLY A 16 -15.96 3.49 -9.00
C GLY A 16 -15.85 3.34 -7.49
N VAL A 17 -16.70 2.51 -6.85
CA VAL A 17 -16.77 2.36 -5.39
C VAL A 17 -15.80 1.31 -4.88
N GLU A 18 -15.60 0.22 -5.64
CA GLU A 18 -14.64 -0.84 -5.30
C GLU A 18 -13.19 -0.32 -5.31
N HIS A 19 -12.82 0.50 -6.30
CA HIS A 19 -11.48 1.11 -6.36
C HIS A 19 -11.17 2.14 -5.26
N MET A 20 -12.18 2.78 -4.65
CA MET A 20 -11.96 3.70 -3.53
C MET A 20 -11.77 2.93 -2.21
N ALA A 21 -12.51 1.84 -2.01
CA ALA A 21 -12.34 0.96 -0.86
C ALA A 21 -10.97 0.25 -0.89
N ASP A 22 -10.51 -0.15 -2.07
CA ASP A 22 -9.17 -0.75 -2.26
C ASP A 22 -8.05 0.21 -1.83
N LYS A 23 -8.13 1.50 -2.19
CA LYS A 23 -7.09 2.49 -1.80
C LYS A 23 -7.04 2.75 -0.29
N GLU A 24 -8.19 2.79 0.36
CA GLU A 24 -8.27 2.98 1.82
C GLU A 24 -7.72 1.74 2.55
N LEU A 25 -8.06 0.55 2.04
CA LEU A 25 -7.54 -0.72 2.53
C LEU A 25 -6.02 -0.83 2.31
N ASP A 26 -5.50 -0.47 1.14
CA ASP A 26 -4.08 -0.42 0.83
C ASP A 26 -3.33 0.52 1.77
N ARG A 27 -3.89 1.70 2.05
CA ARG A 27 -3.33 2.64 3.03
C ARG A 27 -3.29 2.03 4.44
N LEU A 28 -4.38 1.40 4.88
CA LEU A 28 -4.46 0.75 6.19
C LEU A 28 -3.48 -0.43 6.32
N LEU A 29 -3.38 -1.27 5.29
CA LEU A 29 -2.44 -2.38 5.23
C LEU A 29 -1.00 -1.87 5.26
N PHE A 30 -0.71 -0.84 4.46
CA PHE A 30 0.60 -0.20 4.43
C PHE A 30 0.97 0.37 5.80
N ASP A 31 0.08 1.15 6.42
CA ASP A 31 0.33 1.74 7.74
C ASP A 31 0.60 0.67 8.80
N ARG A 32 -0.19 -0.41 8.78
CA ARG A 32 -0.02 -1.54 9.70
C ARG A 32 1.30 -2.29 9.48
N ILE A 33 1.64 -2.59 8.23
CA ILE A 33 2.91 -3.25 7.88
C ILE A 33 4.08 -2.34 8.27
N TRP A 34 3.97 -1.04 7.98
CA TRP A 34 4.97 -0.06 8.33
C TRP A 34 5.20 0.02 9.84
N ALA A 35 4.14 0.10 10.63
CA ALA A 35 4.23 0.13 12.09
C ALA A 35 4.94 -1.12 12.65
N LEU A 36 4.63 -2.30 12.10
CA LEU A 36 5.31 -3.55 12.46
C LEU A 36 6.79 -3.54 12.04
N GLY A 37 7.09 -3.03 10.85
CA GLY A 37 8.46 -2.90 10.35
C GLY A 37 9.28 -1.92 11.16
N ALA A 38 8.71 -0.75 11.50
CA ALA A 38 9.34 0.25 12.34
C ALA A 38 9.62 -0.27 13.75
N LYS A 39 8.66 -1.00 14.33
CA LYS A 39 8.86 -1.70 15.60
C LYS A 39 9.97 -2.73 15.51
N ALA A 40 10.01 -3.54 14.45
CA ALA A 40 11.08 -4.51 14.23
C ALA A 40 12.47 -3.85 14.06
N VAL A 41 12.54 -2.69 13.41
CA VAL A 41 13.77 -1.91 13.29
C VAL A 41 14.25 -1.41 14.66
N GLN A 42 13.33 -0.96 15.52
CA GLN A 42 13.63 -0.56 16.88
C GLN A 42 14.08 -1.75 17.74
N ASP A 43 13.32 -2.86 17.71
CA ASP A 43 13.62 -4.08 18.46
C ASP A 43 14.97 -4.70 18.06
N ASN A 44 15.30 -4.67 16.77
CA ASN A 44 16.58 -5.18 16.25
C ASN A 44 17.70 -4.12 16.20
N GLN A 45 17.45 -2.89 16.69
CA GLN A 45 18.40 -1.77 16.68
C GLN A 45 19.09 -1.53 15.32
N ILE A 46 18.33 -1.60 14.22
CA ILE A 46 18.89 -1.46 12.87
C ILE A 46 19.13 0.02 12.58
N SER A 47 20.30 0.55 12.97
CA SER A 47 20.68 1.96 12.81
C SER A 47 20.59 2.46 11.37
N ALA A 48 20.86 1.60 10.38
CA ALA A 48 20.75 1.93 8.96
C ALA A 48 19.30 2.24 8.53
N LEU A 49 18.30 1.65 9.19
CA LEU A 49 16.88 1.86 8.91
C LEU A 49 16.21 2.81 9.90
N ALA A 50 16.86 3.12 11.03
CA ALA A 50 16.37 4.08 12.01
C ALA A 50 16.11 5.45 11.37
N GLY A 51 16.97 5.86 10.43
CA GLY A 51 16.77 7.07 9.62
C GLY A 51 15.48 7.05 8.80
N ALA A 52 15.14 5.88 8.24
CA ALA A 52 13.95 5.68 7.43
C ALA A 52 12.67 5.59 8.27
N THR A 53 12.75 5.10 9.51
CA THR A 53 11.61 4.98 10.43
C THR A 53 11.32 6.26 11.22
N LEU A 54 12.23 7.24 11.23
CA LEU A 54 12.01 8.56 11.84
C LEU A 54 10.90 9.38 11.17
N ARG A 55 10.65 9.14 9.88
CA ARG A 55 9.51 9.68 9.15
C ARG A 55 8.69 8.52 8.62
N THR A 56 7.48 8.34 9.14
CA THR A 56 6.50 7.46 8.52
C THR A 56 6.09 8.05 7.18
N PRO A 57 6.50 7.47 6.03
CA PRO A 57 6.04 7.94 4.74
C PRO A 57 4.57 7.57 4.58
N THR A 58 3.83 8.39 3.86
CA THR A 58 2.52 7.97 3.35
C THR A 58 2.68 6.96 2.21
N LEU A 59 1.63 6.18 1.91
CA LEU A 59 1.65 5.27 0.76
C LEU A 59 2.00 5.99 -0.55
N GLU A 60 1.53 7.22 -0.71
CA GLU A 60 1.82 8.07 -1.87
C GLU A 60 3.30 8.52 -1.90
N GLU A 61 3.87 8.90 -0.76
CA GLU A 61 5.30 9.21 -0.67
C GLU A 61 6.17 7.98 -0.91
N TYR A 62 5.74 6.81 -0.45
CA TYR A 62 6.40 5.54 -0.73
C TYR A 62 6.39 5.23 -2.23
N GLN A 63 5.24 5.37 -2.91
CA GLN A 63 5.13 5.13 -4.35
C GLN A 63 5.93 6.14 -5.18
N ASN A 64 6.02 7.39 -4.72
CA ASN A 64 6.80 8.45 -5.37
C ASN A 64 8.29 8.46 -4.94
N SER A 65 8.69 7.58 -4.02
CA SER A 65 10.08 7.49 -3.58
C SER A 65 10.91 6.69 -4.59
N HIS A 66 12.11 7.18 -4.89
CA HIS A 66 13.06 6.53 -5.79
C HIS A 66 14.47 6.51 -5.18
N GLY A 67 15.34 5.66 -5.70
CA GLY A 67 16.75 5.58 -5.30
C GLY A 67 17.00 4.88 -3.96
N GLU A 68 18.05 5.30 -3.25
CA GLU A 68 18.47 4.70 -1.96
C GLU A 68 17.36 4.76 -0.92
N ARG A 69 16.61 5.87 -0.87
CA ARG A 69 15.50 6.03 0.07
C ARG A 69 14.44 4.95 -0.13
N MET A 70 14.08 4.63 -1.38
CA MET A 70 13.13 3.56 -1.68
C MET A 70 13.62 2.19 -1.20
N SER A 71 14.92 1.92 -1.33
CA SER A 71 15.51 0.65 -0.85
C SER A 71 15.39 0.49 0.65
N ASP A 72 15.59 1.55 1.43
CA ASP A 72 15.44 1.48 2.89
C ASP A 72 13.97 1.33 3.31
N LEU A 73 13.05 2.03 2.64
CA LEU A 73 11.61 1.86 2.85
C LEU A 73 11.16 0.40 2.59
N ILE A 74 11.63 -0.20 1.49
CA ILE A 74 11.33 -1.60 1.14
C ILE A 74 11.84 -2.56 2.23
N LYS A 75 13.03 -2.31 2.79
CA LYS A 75 13.58 -3.15 3.87
C LYS A 75 12.71 -3.08 5.13
N VAL A 76 12.24 -1.89 5.52
CA VAL A 76 11.31 -1.71 6.66
C VAL A 76 10.02 -2.48 6.41
N ILE A 77 9.42 -2.35 5.22
CA ILE A 77 8.20 -3.07 4.84
C ILE A 77 8.42 -4.60 4.89
N LYS A 78 9.54 -5.10 4.37
CA LYS A 78 9.88 -6.53 4.43
C LYS A 78 9.98 -7.05 5.87
N LEU A 79 10.57 -6.27 6.76
CA LEU A 79 10.60 -6.60 8.19
C LEU A 79 9.19 -6.63 8.78
N GLY A 80 8.34 -5.66 8.42
CA GLY A 80 6.94 -5.61 8.87
C GLY A 80 6.13 -6.82 8.42
N ILE A 81 6.28 -7.24 7.17
CA ILE A 81 5.63 -8.44 6.62
C ILE A 81 6.14 -9.70 7.34
N ALA A 82 7.44 -9.77 7.65
CA ALA A 82 7.99 -10.90 8.40
C ALA A 82 7.40 -11.03 9.82
N GLN A 83 6.94 -9.91 10.41
CA GLN A 83 6.28 -9.86 11.72
C GLN A 83 4.77 -10.15 11.67
N LEU A 84 4.15 -10.20 10.48
CA LEU A 84 2.72 -10.55 10.33
C LEU A 84 2.43 -12.06 10.46
N ARG A 85 3.42 -12.82 10.95
CA ARG A 85 3.39 -14.28 11.00
C ARG A 85 2.56 -14.83 12.15
#